data_AF-A0A6B1YJI6-F1
#
_entry.id   AF-A0A6B1YJI6-F1
#
_cell.length_a   1.000
_cell.length_b   1.000
_cell.length_c   1.000
_cell.angle_alpha   90.00
_cell.angle_beta   90.00
_cell.angle_gamma   90.00
#
_symmetry.space_group_name_H-M   'P 1'
#
loop_
_entity.id
_entity.type
_entity.pdbx_description
1 polymer ?
#
loop_
_entity_poly.entity_id
_entity_poly.type
_entity_poly.pdbx_seq_one_letter_code
_entity_poly.pdbx_strand_id
1 'polypeptide(L)'
;WLEEVEVNGEKVLAPVVYLAQAEGRLAPNGALIQGRDVKLVSGGDLHNVGTLRARNDLSATADNLDNSGLIEAGKRLDLLAGDSIRNRQGGVIAGRDVSLTALTGDVINERSVTRYDSALDGRTWERSFADSAARVEAANSLNVQAGRDIANLGGVLQSRGDLSLDAGRDVTVAAVEDRQGQTRW
;
A
#
# COMPACT_ATOMS: atom_id res chain seq x y z
N TRP A 1 31.13 -11.43 4.40
CA TRP A 1 32.51 -11.70 4.86
C TRP A 1 32.57 -13.16 5.28
N LEU A 2 33.76 -13.74 5.39
CA LEU A 2 33.90 -15.11 5.87
C LEU A 2 34.00 -15.08 7.40
N GLU A 3 33.26 -15.97 8.06
CA GLU A 3 33.41 -16.19 9.50
C GLU A 3 34.00 -17.57 9.75
N GLU A 4 34.83 -17.65 10.78
CA GLU A 4 35.49 -18.88 11.17
C GLU A 4 34.50 -19.76 11.95
N VAL A 5 34.27 -20.97 11.45
CA VAL A 5 33.36 -21.96 12.03
C VAL A 5 34.11 -23.28 12.19
N GLU A 6 33.91 -23.96 13.31
CA GLU A 6 34.53 -25.27 13.57
C GLU A 6 33.58 -26.39 13.13
N VAL A 7 34.01 -27.22 12.18
CA VAL A 7 33.26 -28.38 11.69
C VAL A 7 34.12 -29.62 11.86
N ASN A 8 33.65 -30.61 12.64
CA ASN A 8 34.38 -31.84 12.94
C ASN A 8 35.80 -31.63 13.52
N GLY A 9 36.00 -30.58 14.32
CA GLY A 9 37.29 -30.28 14.96
C GLY A 9 38.28 -29.52 14.06
N GLU A 10 37.87 -29.11 12.86
CA GLU A 10 38.69 -28.34 11.94
C GLU A 10 38.09 -26.95 11.71
N LYS A 11 38.93 -25.92 11.82
CA LYS A 11 38.54 -24.52 11.65
C LYS A 11 38.48 -24.18 10.17
N VAL A 12 37.31 -23.84 9.69
CA VAL A 12 37.05 -23.51 8.29
C VAL A 12 36.36 -22.16 8.17
N LEU A 13 36.58 -21.48 7.05
CA LEU A 13 35.93 -20.21 6.74
C LEU A 13 34.64 -20.48 5.96
N ALA A 14 33.49 -20.16 6.55
CA ALA A 14 32.19 -20.30 5.91
C ALA A 14 31.62 -18.92 5.52
N PRO A 15 30.93 -18.81 4.37
CA PRO A 15 30.28 -17.57 3.98
C PRO A 15 29.07 -17.30 4.89
N VAL A 16 29.09 -16.14 5.56
CA VAL A 16 27.95 -15.64 6.33
C VAL A 16 27.36 -14.44 5.60
N VAL A 17 26.05 -14.49 5.36
CA VAL A 17 25.30 -13.43 4.71
C VAL A 17 24.56 -12.65 5.78
N TYR A 18 24.94 -11.39 5.98
CA TYR A 18 24.20 -10.45 6.79
C TYR A 18 23.26 -9.67 5.87
N LEU A 19 21.95 -9.93 5.98
CA LEU A 19 20.93 -9.08 5.38
C LEU A 19 20.82 -7.79 6.21
N ALA A 20 21.41 -6.71 5.73
CA ALA A 20 21.02 -5.38 6.18
C ALA A 20 19.67 -5.05 5.54
N GLN A 21 18.63 -4.90 6.35
CA GLN A 21 17.34 -4.39 5.90
C GLN A 21 17.54 -2.93 5.50
N ALA A 22 17.64 -2.65 4.21
CA ALA A 22 17.60 -1.29 3.70
C ALA A 22 16.19 -0.73 3.94
N GLU A 23 16.09 0.29 4.78
CA GLU A 23 14.90 1.13 4.82
C GLU A 23 14.74 1.79 3.44
N GLY A 24 13.56 1.65 2.83
CA GLY A 24 13.28 2.13 1.47
C GLY A 24 13.37 1.08 0.38
N ARG A 25 12.96 -0.17 0.67
CA ARG A 25 12.77 -1.24 -0.32
C ARG A 25 12.02 -0.70 -1.55
N LEU A 26 12.73 -0.59 -2.68
CA LEU A 26 12.14 -0.51 -4.01
C LEU A 26 11.11 -1.64 -4.09
N ALA A 27 9.86 -1.33 -4.41
CA ALA A 27 8.88 -2.37 -4.68
C ALA A 27 9.46 -3.27 -5.80
N PRO A 28 9.39 -4.60 -5.66
CA PRO A 28 9.87 -5.48 -6.71
C PRO A 28 9.08 -5.14 -7.99
N ASN A 29 9.78 -4.73 -9.04
CA ASN A 29 9.33 -4.77 -10.46
C ASN A 29 8.62 -3.53 -11.06
N GLY A 30 8.54 -2.38 -10.40
CA GLY A 30 7.83 -1.19 -10.94
C GLY A 30 8.72 -0.05 -11.43
N ALA A 31 8.20 0.80 -12.32
CA ALA A 31 8.87 2.02 -12.80
C ALA A 31 9.11 3.04 -11.65
N LEU A 32 10.22 3.79 -11.72
CA LEU A 32 10.55 4.87 -10.78
C LEU A 32 10.36 6.23 -11.44
N ILE A 33 9.53 7.08 -10.84
CA ILE A 33 9.43 8.50 -11.13
C ILE A 33 9.84 9.26 -9.86
N GLN A 34 10.94 10.02 -9.94
CA GLN A 34 11.42 10.81 -8.82
C GLN A 34 11.77 12.23 -9.24
N GLY A 35 11.39 13.21 -8.41
CA GLY A 35 11.69 14.61 -8.64
C GLY A 35 11.87 15.39 -7.34
N ARG A 36 12.26 16.68 -7.48
CA ARG A 36 12.14 17.63 -6.37
C ARG A 36 10.65 17.84 -6.07
N ASP A 37 9.90 18.17 -7.11
CA ASP A 37 8.45 18.31 -7.13
C ASP A 37 7.95 17.41 -8.27
N VAL A 38 6.80 16.75 -8.11
CA VAL A 38 6.21 15.87 -9.13
C VAL A 38 4.76 16.29 -9.37
N LYS A 39 4.40 16.51 -10.63
CA LYS A 39 3.01 16.74 -11.05
C LYS A 39 2.62 15.73 -12.10
N LEU A 40 1.56 14.97 -11.83
CA LEU A 40 0.98 14.00 -12.75
C LEU A 40 -0.45 14.41 -13.06
N VAL A 41 -0.80 14.42 -14.34
CA VAL A 41 -2.18 14.63 -14.80
C VAL A 41 -2.46 13.52 -15.79
N SER A 42 -3.20 12.51 -15.35
CA SER A 42 -3.72 11.48 -16.23
C SER A 42 -4.99 12.02 -16.88
N GLY A 43 -5.12 11.85 -18.21
CA GLY A 43 -6.38 12.10 -18.93
C GLY A 43 -7.39 10.97 -18.78
N GLY A 44 -7.15 10.07 -17.81
CA GLY A 44 -7.91 8.86 -17.50
C GLY A 44 -7.42 8.31 -16.17
N ASP A 45 -7.30 6.98 -16.05
CA ASP A 45 -6.85 6.35 -14.81
C ASP A 45 -5.34 6.49 -14.56
N LEU A 46 -4.93 6.49 -13.30
CA LEU A 46 -3.54 6.40 -12.85
C LEU A 46 -3.35 5.11 -12.04
N HIS A 47 -2.64 4.13 -12.62
CA HIS A 47 -2.27 2.90 -11.93
C HIS A 47 -0.79 2.96 -11.51
N ASN A 48 -0.52 3.03 -10.21
CA ASN A 48 0.83 2.97 -9.68
C ASN A 48 1.12 1.62 -9.05
N VAL A 49 1.98 0.84 -9.71
CA VAL A 49 2.57 -0.42 -9.19
C VAL A 49 4.04 -0.26 -8.80
N GLY A 50 4.62 0.93 -9.03
CA GLY A 50 6.04 1.24 -8.86
C GLY A 50 6.30 2.27 -7.77
N THR A 51 7.14 3.26 -8.06
CA THR A 51 7.46 4.34 -7.12
C THR A 51 7.25 5.70 -7.77
N LEU A 52 6.38 6.49 -7.16
CA LEU A 52 6.21 7.92 -7.42
C LEU A 52 6.72 8.68 -6.19
N ARG A 53 7.80 9.45 -6.32
CA ARG A 53 8.45 10.10 -5.17
C ARG A 53 8.83 11.55 -5.46
N ALA A 54 8.43 12.46 -4.58
CA ALA A 54 8.88 13.85 -4.59
C ALA A 54 9.64 14.20 -3.29
N ARG A 55 10.74 14.94 -3.38
CA ARG A 55 11.41 15.44 -2.16
C ARG A 55 10.59 16.51 -1.43
N ASN A 56 9.83 17.31 -2.15
CA ASN A 56 8.93 18.33 -1.62
C ASN A 56 7.49 17.89 -1.86
N ASP A 57 6.91 18.31 -2.98
CA ASP A 57 5.48 18.22 -3.23
C ASP A 57 5.20 17.24 -4.37
N LEU A 58 4.18 16.40 -4.20
CA LEU A 58 3.63 15.55 -5.24
C LEU A 58 2.15 15.84 -5.39
N SER A 59 1.71 16.16 -6.62
CA SER A 59 0.30 16.25 -6.96
C SER A 59 -0.03 15.30 -8.10
N ALA A 60 -1.09 14.51 -7.97
CA ALA A 60 -1.61 13.68 -9.05
C ALA A 60 -3.11 13.93 -9.27
N THR A 61 -3.52 14.06 -10.52
CA THR A 61 -4.92 14.16 -10.94
C THR A 61 -5.23 13.07 -11.95
N ALA A 62 -6.35 12.36 -11.78
CA ALA A 62 -6.79 11.26 -12.64
C ALA A 62 -8.32 11.07 -12.56
N ASP A 63 -8.89 10.23 -13.42
CA ASP A 63 -10.28 9.77 -13.27
C ASP A 63 -10.39 8.80 -12.08
N ASN A 64 -9.61 7.71 -12.10
CA ASN A 64 -9.37 6.86 -10.94
C ASN A 64 -7.89 6.81 -10.59
N LEU A 65 -7.58 6.66 -9.29
CA LEU A 65 -6.22 6.44 -8.82
C LEU A 65 -6.13 5.11 -8.09
N ASP A 66 -5.38 4.17 -8.67
CA ASP A 66 -5.10 2.87 -8.07
C ASP A 66 -3.64 2.78 -7.67
N ASN A 67 -3.39 2.60 -6.38
CA ASN A 67 -2.06 2.39 -5.83
C ASN A 67 -1.90 0.98 -5.26
N SER A 68 -0.90 0.27 -5.76
CA SER A 68 -0.32 -0.94 -5.15
C SER A 68 1.20 -0.83 -4.97
N GLY A 69 1.80 0.31 -5.35
CA GLY A 69 3.20 0.65 -5.12
C GLY A 69 3.38 1.71 -4.04
N LEU A 70 4.41 2.55 -4.22
CA LEU A 70 4.71 3.69 -3.35
C LEU A 70 4.34 5.01 -4.04
N ILE A 71 3.60 5.86 -3.33
CA ILE A 71 3.43 7.28 -3.63
C ILE A 71 3.90 8.07 -2.42
N GLU A 72 4.93 8.89 -2.56
CA GLU A 72 5.53 9.61 -1.44
C GLU A 72 5.91 11.05 -1.78
N ALA A 73 5.63 11.97 -0.85
CA ALA A 73 6.13 13.34 -0.89
C ALA A 73 6.79 13.74 0.44
N GLY A 74 7.96 14.36 0.41
CA GLY A 74 8.63 14.81 1.66
C GLY A 74 7.88 15.94 2.39
N LYS A 75 6.98 16.64 1.71
CA LYS A 75 6.12 17.70 2.25
C LYS A 75 4.67 17.40 1.92
N ARG A 76 4.09 18.06 0.92
CA ARG A 76 2.67 17.94 0.61
C ARG A 76 2.42 16.89 -0.47
N LEU A 77 1.45 16.02 -0.22
CA LEU A 77 0.97 15.02 -1.15
C LEU A 77 -0.52 15.26 -1.42
N ASP A 78 -0.86 15.63 -2.65
CA ASP A 78 -2.23 15.89 -3.08
C ASP A 78 -2.65 14.87 -4.16
N LEU A 79 -3.59 13.99 -3.84
CA LEU A 79 -4.17 13.03 -4.78
C LEU A 79 -5.63 13.40 -5.05
N LEU A 80 -5.93 13.73 -6.30
CA LEU A 80 -7.26 14.10 -6.77
C LEU A 80 -7.76 13.10 -7.81
N ALA A 81 -8.83 12.38 -7.50
CA ALA A 81 -9.53 11.52 -8.44
C ALA A 81 -10.91 12.10 -8.77
N GLY A 82 -11.30 12.01 -10.05
CA GLY A 82 -12.66 12.31 -10.49
C GLY A 82 -13.68 11.38 -9.84
N ASP A 83 -13.45 10.07 -9.95
CA ASP A 83 -14.26 9.04 -9.32
C ASP A 83 -13.65 8.55 -8.01
N SER A 84 -12.68 7.64 -8.04
CA SER A 84 -12.25 6.92 -6.83
C SER A 84 -10.73 6.87 -6.62
N ILE A 85 -10.31 6.79 -5.36
CA ILE A 85 -8.93 6.48 -4.95
C ILE A 85 -8.92 5.12 -4.24
N ARG A 86 -8.09 4.18 -4.70
CA ARG A 86 -7.92 2.87 -4.06
C ARG A 86 -6.45 2.60 -3.75
N ASN A 87 -6.15 2.30 -2.48
CA ASN A 87 -4.86 1.84 -2.01
C ASN A 87 -4.99 0.40 -1.52
N ARG A 88 -4.28 -0.54 -2.15
CA ARG A 88 -4.45 -1.99 -1.98
C ARG A 88 -3.14 -2.75 -2.19
N GLN A 89 -3.13 -4.06 -1.92
CA GLN A 89 -1.98 -4.96 -2.17
C GLN A 89 -0.68 -4.45 -1.53
N GLY A 90 -0.76 -3.96 -0.29
CA GLY A 90 0.40 -3.39 0.43
C GLY A 90 0.86 -2.03 -0.08
N GLY A 91 0.07 -1.35 -0.91
CA GLY A 91 0.34 0.00 -1.38
C GLY A 91 0.54 1.00 -0.24
N VAL A 92 1.48 1.92 -0.44
CA VAL A 92 1.84 2.96 0.52
C VAL A 92 1.65 4.34 -0.10
N ILE A 93 0.91 5.18 0.60
CA ILE A 93 0.73 6.60 0.29
C ILE A 93 1.23 7.39 1.50
N ALA A 94 2.28 8.19 1.33
CA ALA A 94 2.96 8.82 2.47
C ALA A 94 3.39 10.27 2.22
N GLY A 95 3.26 11.12 3.24
CA GLY A 95 3.84 12.45 3.20
C GLY A 95 3.85 13.17 4.55
N ARG A 96 4.23 14.45 4.56
CA ARG A 96 4.06 15.27 5.77
C ARG A 96 2.61 15.69 5.91
N ASP A 97 2.07 16.30 4.87
CA ASP A 97 0.67 16.72 4.76
C ASP A 97 0.06 15.97 3.58
N VAL A 98 -0.93 15.12 3.83
CA VAL A 98 -1.53 14.23 2.82
C VAL A 98 -3.00 14.60 2.63
N SER A 99 -3.40 14.84 1.39
CA SER A 99 -4.79 15.05 0.99
C SER A 99 -5.20 14.04 -0.07
N LEU A 100 -6.23 13.25 0.22
CA LEU A 100 -6.87 12.33 -0.71
C LEU A 100 -8.27 12.86 -1.01
N THR A 101 -8.57 13.14 -2.27
CA THR A 101 -9.87 13.67 -2.68
C THR A 101 -10.44 12.86 -3.85
N ALA A 102 -11.55 12.18 -3.60
CA ALA A 102 -12.38 11.54 -4.62
C ALA A 102 -13.65 12.39 -4.80
N LEU A 103 -13.86 12.99 -5.98
CA LEU A 103 -14.93 13.97 -6.16
C LEU A 103 -16.32 13.33 -6.16
N THR A 104 -16.51 12.22 -6.85
CA THR A 104 -17.83 11.56 -6.97
C THR A 104 -17.90 10.17 -6.36
N GLY A 105 -16.76 9.50 -6.25
CA GLY A 105 -16.68 8.13 -5.78
C GLY A 105 -16.09 8.01 -4.37
N ASP A 106 -15.30 6.97 -4.19
CA ASP A 106 -14.92 6.46 -2.88
C ASP A 106 -13.40 6.62 -2.64
N VAL A 107 -13.01 6.73 -1.37
CA VAL A 107 -11.61 6.51 -0.95
C VAL A 107 -11.53 5.20 -0.19
N ILE A 108 -10.82 4.23 -0.75
CA ILE A 108 -10.72 2.87 -0.21
C ILE A 108 -9.25 2.56 0.11
N ASN A 109 -8.96 2.25 1.37
CA ASN A 109 -7.67 1.74 1.81
C ASN A 109 -7.87 0.33 2.39
N GLU A 110 -7.36 -0.68 1.70
CA GLU A 110 -7.69 -2.07 2.03
C GLU A 110 -6.48 -2.99 2.09
N ARG A 111 -6.52 -3.91 3.05
CA ARG A 111 -5.69 -5.11 3.02
C ARG A 111 -6.27 -6.06 1.98
N SER A 112 -5.51 -6.33 0.93
CA SER A 112 -5.91 -7.34 -0.05
C SER A 112 -5.82 -8.74 0.55
N VAL A 113 -6.81 -9.58 0.23
CA VAL A 113 -6.79 -11.01 0.55
C VAL A 113 -6.73 -11.76 -0.77
N THR A 114 -5.66 -12.51 -0.99
CA THR A 114 -5.56 -13.40 -2.16
C THR A 114 -6.09 -14.77 -1.77
N ARG A 115 -7.23 -15.15 -2.36
CA ARG A 115 -7.86 -16.45 -2.16
C ARG A 115 -7.37 -17.42 -3.24
N TYR A 116 -6.79 -18.55 -2.83
CA TYR A 116 -6.52 -19.68 -3.71
C TYR A 116 -7.60 -20.74 -3.50
N ASP A 117 -8.35 -21.04 -4.56
CA ASP A 117 -9.22 -22.21 -4.63
C ASP A 117 -8.53 -23.27 -5.50
N SER A 118 -8.08 -24.37 -4.89
CA SER A 118 -7.57 -25.54 -5.63
C SER A 118 -8.56 -26.69 -5.46
N ALA A 119 -9.13 -27.14 -6.58
CA ALA A 119 -9.93 -28.36 -6.65
C ALA A 119 -9.07 -29.50 -7.20
N LEU A 120 -8.63 -30.39 -6.31
CA LEU A 120 -8.04 -31.68 -6.69
C LEU A 120 -8.83 -32.77 -5.96
N ASP A 121 -9.39 -33.70 -6.73
CA ASP A 121 -9.94 -34.97 -6.22
C ASP A 121 -11.09 -34.82 -5.20
N GLY A 122 -12.14 -34.06 -5.57
CA GLY A 122 -13.38 -33.91 -4.77
C GLY A 122 -13.23 -33.06 -3.49
N ARG A 123 -12.05 -32.48 -3.25
CA ARG A 123 -11.75 -31.61 -2.11
C ARG A 123 -11.47 -30.19 -2.59
N THR A 124 -12.27 -29.22 -2.12
CA THR A 124 -11.98 -27.80 -2.30
C THR A 124 -11.12 -27.33 -1.14
N TRP A 125 -9.93 -26.83 -1.45
CA TRP A 125 -9.06 -26.19 -0.48
C TRP A 125 -9.17 -24.69 -0.68
N GLU A 126 -9.78 -23.98 0.28
CA GLU A 126 -9.72 -22.52 0.33
C GLU A 126 -8.55 -22.13 1.24
N ARG A 127 -7.49 -21.60 0.63
CA ARG A 127 -6.43 -20.89 1.36
C ARG A 127 -6.48 -19.43 0.97
N SER A 128 -6.99 -18.61 1.87
CA SER A 128 -6.80 -17.17 1.84
C SER A 128 -5.44 -16.86 2.47
N PHE A 129 -4.64 -16.00 1.81
CA PHE A 129 -3.50 -15.34 2.43
C PHE A 129 -3.83 -13.87 2.53
N ALA A 130 -3.85 -13.34 3.75
CA ALA A 130 -3.98 -11.92 3.95
C ALA A 130 -2.65 -11.24 3.57
N ASP A 131 -2.66 -10.46 2.48
CA ASP A 131 -1.48 -9.73 1.97
C ASP A 131 -1.08 -8.61 2.95
N SER A 132 -0.07 -7.80 2.61
CA SER A 132 0.30 -6.63 3.39
C SER A 132 -0.85 -5.61 3.46
N ALA A 133 -1.11 -5.07 4.64
CA ALA A 133 -2.08 -3.99 4.80
C ALA A 133 -1.64 -2.75 4.02
N ALA A 134 -2.54 -2.17 3.23
CA ALA A 134 -2.30 -0.89 2.58
C ALA A 134 -2.25 0.24 3.63
N ARG A 135 -1.36 1.21 3.41
CA ARG A 135 -1.04 2.28 4.39
C ARG A 135 -1.18 3.65 3.77
N VAL A 136 -1.87 4.55 4.46
CA VAL A 136 -1.89 6.00 4.19
C VAL A 136 -1.36 6.72 5.42
N GLU A 137 -0.26 7.45 5.28
CA GLU A 137 0.51 7.97 6.42
C GLU A 137 0.89 9.43 6.25
N ALA A 138 0.50 10.25 7.22
CA ALA A 138 0.90 11.65 7.31
C ALA A 138 1.75 11.90 8.56
N ALA A 139 2.89 12.57 8.37
CA ALA A 139 3.74 12.99 9.48
C ALA A 139 3.19 14.24 10.22
N ASN A 140 2.16 14.90 9.71
CA ASN A 140 1.49 16.04 10.32
C ASN A 140 -0.03 16.00 10.16
N SER A 141 -0.58 16.10 8.94
CA SER A 141 -2.04 16.09 8.73
C SER A 141 -2.45 15.14 7.62
N LEU A 142 -3.48 14.32 7.88
CA LEU A 142 -4.12 13.47 6.88
C LEU A 142 -5.56 13.93 6.69
N ASN A 143 -5.89 14.40 5.49
CA ASN A 143 -7.26 14.72 5.08
C ASN A 143 -7.71 13.72 4.00
N VAL A 144 -8.86 13.11 4.21
CA VAL A 144 -9.48 12.21 3.24
C VAL A 144 -10.90 12.68 2.99
N GLN A 145 -11.21 12.96 1.74
CA GLN A 145 -12.53 13.39 1.30
C GLN A 145 -13.03 12.48 0.18
N ALA A 146 -14.26 12.01 0.33
CA ALA A 146 -14.95 11.21 -0.67
C ALA A 146 -16.35 11.76 -0.97
N GLY A 147 -16.70 11.86 -2.25
CA GLY A 147 -18.05 12.21 -2.68
C GLY A 147 -19.12 11.21 -2.22
N ARG A 148 -18.74 9.93 -2.03
CA ARG A 148 -19.60 8.88 -1.49
C ARG A 148 -19.06 8.33 -0.17
N ASP A 149 -18.16 7.35 -0.21
CA ASP A 149 -17.80 6.57 0.97
C ASP A 149 -16.28 6.60 1.23
N ILE A 150 -15.90 6.55 2.50
CA ILE A 150 -14.53 6.26 2.92
C ILE A 150 -14.51 4.87 3.56
N ALA A 151 -13.66 3.98 3.07
CA ALA A 151 -13.51 2.63 3.62
C ALA A 151 -12.05 2.33 3.97
N ASN A 152 -11.77 2.05 5.24
CA ASN A 152 -10.51 1.49 5.70
C ASN A 152 -10.72 0.04 6.16
N LEU A 153 -10.43 -0.92 5.27
CA LEU A 153 -10.74 -2.34 5.45
C LEU A 153 -9.45 -3.13 5.72
N GLY A 154 -9.12 -3.35 7.00
CA GLY A 154 -7.89 -4.00 7.41
C GLY A 154 -6.61 -3.23 7.05
N GLY A 155 -6.75 -2.02 6.51
CA GLY A 155 -5.68 -1.09 6.19
C GLY A 155 -5.32 -0.17 7.36
N VAL A 156 -4.28 0.65 7.15
CA VAL A 156 -3.83 1.66 8.11
C VAL A 156 -4.05 3.06 7.54
N LEU A 157 -4.77 3.91 8.29
CA LEU A 157 -4.76 5.35 8.11
C LEU A 157 -4.10 5.95 9.35
N GLN A 158 -2.99 6.68 9.16
CA GLN A 158 -2.23 7.23 10.28
C GLN A 158 -1.90 8.71 10.02
N SER A 159 -2.12 9.54 11.05
CA SER A 159 -1.61 10.90 11.13
C SER A 159 -0.90 11.09 12.47
N ARG A 160 0.17 11.89 12.50
CA ARG A 160 0.83 12.30 13.76
C ARG A 160 0.21 13.55 14.39
N GLY A 161 -0.52 14.33 13.60
CA GLY A 161 -1.36 15.44 14.07
C GLY A 161 -2.81 15.14 13.71
N ASP A 162 -3.43 16.00 12.93
CA ASP A 162 -4.86 15.89 12.64
C ASP A 162 -5.16 14.80 11.60
N LEU A 163 -6.23 14.06 11.83
CA LEU A 163 -6.84 13.12 10.90
C LEU A 163 -8.29 13.57 10.66
N SER A 164 -8.61 13.92 9.41
CA SER A 164 -9.95 14.30 8.97
C SER A 164 -10.45 13.33 7.92
N LEU A 165 -11.66 12.79 8.12
CA LEU A 165 -12.35 11.91 7.19
C LEU A 165 -13.72 12.53 6.89
N ASP A 166 -13.94 12.95 5.65
CA ASP A 166 -15.18 13.56 5.20
C ASP A 166 -15.78 12.75 4.05
N ALA A 167 -16.85 12.02 4.33
CA ALA A 167 -17.56 11.21 3.35
C ALA A 167 -18.95 11.79 3.11
N GLY A 168 -19.37 11.85 1.85
CA GLY A 168 -20.73 12.25 1.50
C GLY A 168 -21.82 11.31 2.06
N ARG A 169 -21.46 10.07 2.41
CA ARG A 169 -22.35 9.07 3.01
C ARG A 169 -21.74 8.43 4.26
N ASP A 170 -20.86 7.44 4.07
CA ASP A 170 -20.41 6.57 5.15
C ASP A 170 -18.89 6.57 5.31
N VAL A 171 -18.43 6.49 6.57
CA VAL A 171 -17.05 6.16 6.92
C VAL A 171 -17.02 4.79 7.59
N THR A 172 -16.41 3.81 6.93
CA THR A 172 -16.30 2.43 7.42
C THR A 172 -14.87 2.11 7.83
N VAL A 173 -14.68 1.62 9.05
CA VAL A 173 -13.41 1.07 9.53
C VAL A 173 -13.67 -0.34 10.04
N ALA A 174 -13.12 -1.33 9.37
CA ALA A 174 -13.36 -2.74 9.68
C ALA A 174 -12.06 -3.56 9.58
N ALA A 175 -11.94 -4.60 10.38
CA ALA A 175 -10.92 -5.62 10.18
C ALA A 175 -11.34 -6.55 9.03
N VAL A 176 -10.36 -7.13 8.33
CA VAL A 176 -10.59 -8.17 7.32
C VAL A 176 -10.13 -9.50 7.90
N GLU A 177 -11.06 -10.46 8.00
CA GLU A 177 -10.78 -11.81 8.52
C GLU A 177 -10.20 -12.72 7.43
N ASP A 178 -9.15 -13.46 7.77
CA ASP A 178 -8.61 -14.56 6.96
C ASP A 178 -9.39 -15.85 7.29
N ARG A 179 -10.06 -16.44 6.28
CA ARG A 179 -10.75 -17.72 6.44
C ARG A 179 -9.99 -18.83 5.72
N GLN A 180 -9.51 -19.81 6.49
CA GLN A 180 -9.06 -21.11 6.00
C GLN A 180 -10.19 -22.12 6.23
N GLY A 181 -10.72 -22.69 5.15
CA GLY A 181 -11.80 -23.66 5.20
C GLY A 181 -11.46 -24.90 4.37
N GLN A 182 -11.55 -26.08 4.98
CA GLN A 182 -11.53 -27.35 4.25
C GLN A 182 -12.95 -27.91 4.25
N THR A 183 -13.60 -27.95 3.08
CA THR A 183 -14.89 -28.62 2.92
C THR A 183 -14.67 -30.02 2.36
N ARG A 184 -15.15 -31.04 3.07
CA ARG A 184 -15.15 -32.44 2.63
C ARG A 184 -16.60 -32.84 2.38
N TRP A 185 -16.94 -33.15 1.13
CA TRP A 185 -18.22 -33.76 0.75
C TRP A 185 -18.14 -35.28 0.88
#